data_AF-A0A916B427-F1
#
_entry.id   AF-A0A916B427-F1
#
_cell.length_a   1.000
_cell.length_b   1.000
_cell.length_c   1.000
_cell.angle_alpha   90.00
_cell.angle_beta   90.00
_cell.angle_gamma   90.00
#
_symmetry.space_group_name_H-M   'P 1'
#
loop_
_entity.id
_entity.type
_entity.pdbx_description
1 polymer ?
#
loop_
_entity_poly.entity_id
_entity_poly.type
_entity_poly.pdbx_seq_one_letter_code
_entity_poly.pdbx_strand_id
1 'polypeptide(L)'
;MPYWRLSSFYFFYFAALGVLIPFWGLYLKDLGFTPLVIGELMAILMATKIIAPNLWGWIADRTDARLPLVRLGSLLSLLAFFGMFAVNGFWGIALVMTLFSFFWHASLPQVEVVTFNHLGTRTRRYATIRLWGSISFILTVLALGAVVERTGTDIIPKLILVFYAGIWLSSLAIPDPRRPSMGQPSGSLAGLVKRPEIIAFLAACFLMQASHGAFYTFYSIYLTEAGYSGALVGALWAWGVVLEVLVFWRMHRLLERFGARRILLETAFLDSFYEKIPFKTEG
;
A
#
# COMPACT_ATOMS: atom_id res chain seq x y z
N MET A 1 -8.43 -20.37 -14.23
CA MET A 1 -7.76 -19.19 -13.64
C MET A 1 -8.83 -18.28 -13.05
N PRO A 2 -8.81 -17.99 -11.73
CA PRO A 2 -9.87 -17.24 -11.04
C PRO A 2 -9.71 -15.72 -11.20
N TYR A 3 -9.77 -15.21 -12.44
CA TYR A 3 -9.49 -13.80 -12.77
C TYR A 3 -10.29 -12.80 -11.92
N TRP A 4 -11.62 -12.95 -11.86
CA TRP A 4 -12.49 -12.03 -11.14
C TRP A 4 -12.30 -12.08 -9.61
N ARG A 5 -12.03 -13.26 -9.06
CA ARG A 5 -11.83 -13.45 -7.62
C ARG A 5 -10.53 -12.81 -7.15
N LEU A 6 -9.45 -12.98 -7.93
CA LEU A 6 -8.18 -12.29 -7.69
C LEU A 6 -8.36 -10.78 -7.86
N SER A 7 -8.97 -10.34 -8.97
CA SER A 7 -9.19 -8.90 -9.24
C SER A 7 -10.01 -8.22 -8.15
N SER A 8 -11.01 -8.90 -7.57
CA SER A 8 -11.79 -8.42 -6.43
C SER A 8 -10.92 -8.15 -5.20
N PHE A 9 -10.00 -9.06 -4.87
CA PHE A 9 -9.07 -8.85 -3.76
C PHE A 9 -8.20 -7.60 -3.98
N TYR A 10 -7.61 -7.45 -5.18
CA TYR A 10 -6.83 -6.26 -5.53
C TYR A 10 -7.69 -5.00 -5.48
N PHE A 11 -8.92 -5.06 -6.00
CA PHE A 11 -9.85 -3.94 -5.97
C PHE A 11 -10.04 -3.43 -4.54
N PHE A 12 -10.45 -4.28 -3.60
CA PHE A 12 -10.69 -3.82 -2.23
C PHE A 12 -9.40 -3.45 -1.49
N TYR A 13 -8.29 -4.16 -1.72
CA TYR A 13 -7.00 -3.85 -1.09
C TYR A 13 -6.50 -2.45 -1.47
N PHE A 14 -6.53 -2.12 -2.76
CA PHE A 14 -6.12 -0.81 -3.24
C PHE A 14 -7.16 0.27 -2.97
N ALA A 15 -8.46 -0.07 -2.86
CA ALA A 15 -9.47 0.86 -2.39
C ALA A 15 -9.19 1.28 -0.94
N ALA A 16 -8.89 0.33 -0.04
CA ALA A 16 -8.48 0.66 1.32
C ALA A 16 -7.21 1.51 1.37
N LEU A 17 -6.21 1.24 0.53
CA LEU A 17 -5.04 2.11 0.40
C LEU A 17 -5.41 3.52 -0.10
N GLY A 18 -6.37 3.64 -1.01
CA GLY A 18 -6.91 4.91 -1.49
C GLY A 18 -7.64 5.71 -0.40
N VAL A 19 -8.11 5.06 0.66
CA VAL A 19 -8.59 5.76 1.86
C VAL A 19 -7.44 6.10 2.79
N LEU A 20 -6.62 5.11 3.12
CA LEU A 20 -5.63 5.18 4.19
C LEU A 20 -4.50 6.16 3.85
N ILE A 21 -3.94 6.10 2.65
CA ILE A 21 -2.79 6.93 2.28
C ILE A 21 -3.18 8.42 2.24
N PRO A 22 -4.24 8.83 1.50
CA PRO A 22 -4.53 10.24 1.33
C PRO A 22 -5.27 10.86 2.51
N PHE A 23 -6.12 10.11 3.21
CA PHE A 23 -7.09 10.71 4.13
C PHE A 23 -6.90 10.30 5.60
N TRP A 24 -6.11 9.27 5.92
CA TRP A 24 -5.92 8.86 7.32
C TRP A 24 -5.25 9.95 8.18
N GLY A 25 -4.22 10.63 7.64
CA GLY A 25 -3.60 11.76 8.33
C GLY A 25 -4.58 12.90 8.59
N LEU A 26 -5.49 13.17 7.65
CA LEU A 26 -6.54 14.17 7.80
C LEU A 26 -7.54 13.79 8.91
N TYR A 27 -7.92 12.51 8.99
CA TYR A 27 -8.76 12.00 10.07
C TYR A 27 -8.07 12.14 11.44
N LEU A 28 -6.79 11.79 11.55
CA LEU A 28 -6.05 11.97 12.81
C LEU A 28 -5.93 13.45 13.20
N LYS A 29 -5.79 14.35 12.24
CA LYS A 29 -5.82 15.79 12.48
C LYS A 29 -7.17 16.25 13.01
N ASP A 30 -8.27 15.76 12.44
CA ASP A 30 -9.63 16.10 12.87
C ASP A 30 -9.94 15.60 14.29
N LEU A 31 -9.31 14.50 14.72
CA LEU A 31 -9.31 14.05 16.12
C LEU A 31 -8.52 14.98 17.07
N GLY A 32 -7.89 16.04 16.57
CA GLY A 32 -7.13 17.01 17.34
C GLY A 32 -5.67 16.64 17.61
N PHE A 33 -5.11 15.64 16.93
CA PHE A 33 -3.70 15.29 17.10
C PHE A 33 -2.78 16.31 16.45
N THR A 34 -1.65 16.57 17.10
CA THR A 34 -0.61 17.45 16.56
C THR A 34 0.12 16.76 15.39
N PRO A 35 0.75 17.52 14.47
CA PRO A 35 1.52 16.95 13.35
C PRO A 35 2.59 15.94 13.79
N LEU A 36 3.23 16.16 14.95
CA LEU A 36 4.20 15.23 15.51
C LEU A 36 3.56 13.87 15.84
N VAL A 37 2.42 13.87 16.53
CA VAL A 37 1.70 12.64 16.91
C VAL A 37 1.16 11.92 15.67
N ILE A 38 0.68 12.66 14.66
CA ILE A 38 0.28 12.06 13.38
C ILE A 38 1.46 11.36 12.72
N GLY A 39 2.63 12.00 12.71
CA GLY A 39 3.88 11.42 12.20
C GLY A 39 4.27 10.13 12.93
N GLU A 40 4.18 10.11 14.27
CA GLU A 40 4.45 8.93 15.09
C GLU A 40 3.48 7.77 14.79
N LEU A 41 2.19 8.06 14.70
CA LEU A 41 1.17 7.07 14.36
C LEU A 41 1.38 6.51 12.94
N MET A 42 1.72 7.36 11.97
CA MET A 42 2.03 6.92 10.60
C MET A 42 3.35 6.14 10.53
N ALA A 43 4.33 6.44 11.40
CA ALA A 43 5.55 5.68 11.51
C ALA A 43 5.28 4.24 11.99
N ILE A 44 4.31 4.02 12.89
CA ILE A 44 3.89 2.67 13.30
C ILE A 44 3.42 1.87 12.08
N LEU A 45 2.59 2.47 11.23
CA LEU A 45 2.08 1.85 10.00
C LEU A 45 3.23 1.44 9.06
N MET A 46 4.25 2.29 8.93
CA MET A 46 5.43 1.99 8.11
C MET A 46 6.35 0.95 8.74
N ALA A 47 6.51 0.96 10.07
CA ALA A 47 7.35 0.00 10.79
C ALA A 47 6.81 -1.42 10.68
N THR A 48 5.49 -1.61 10.84
CA THR A 48 4.86 -2.93 10.68
C THR A 48 4.97 -3.45 9.25
N LYS A 49 4.94 -2.58 8.23
CA LYS A 49 5.16 -2.94 6.82
C LYS A 49 6.54 -3.56 6.57
N ILE A 50 7.55 -3.25 7.38
CA ILE A 50 8.90 -3.85 7.26
C ILE A 50 8.92 -5.26 7.89
N ILE A 51 8.26 -5.42 9.04
CA ILE A 51 8.36 -6.65 9.84
C ILE A 51 7.37 -7.72 9.35
N ALA A 52 6.11 -7.33 9.13
CA ALA A 52 5.02 -8.28 8.90
C ALA A 52 5.19 -9.15 7.65
N PRO A 53 5.49 -8.63 6.44
CA PRO A 53 5.63 -9.47 5.25
C PRO A 53 6.72 -10.54 5.39
N ASN A 54 7.83 -10.23 6.06
CA ASN A 54 8.94 -11.15 6.27
C ASN A 54 8.55 -12.31 7.19
N LEU A 55 7.92 -11.99 8.33
CA LEU A 55 7.48 -13.01 9.29
C LEU A 55 6.39 -13.90 8.69
N TRP A 56 5.37 -13.31 8.07
CA TRP A 56 4.28 -14.07 7.45
C TRP A 56 4.77 -14.86 6.23
N GLY A 57 5.71 -14.32 5.46
CA GLY A 57 6.46 -15.04 4.41
C GLY A 57 7.02 -16.35 4.93
N TRP A 58 7.83 -16.27 5.98
CA TRP A 58 8.46 -17.43 6.60
C TRP A 58 7.46 -18.42 7.19
N ILE A 59 6.39 -17.96 7.85
CA ILE A 59 5.34 -18.84 8.39
C ILE A 59 4.64 -19.57 7.24
N ALA A 60 4.30 -18.84 6.17
CA ALA A 60 3.59 -19.38 5.03
C ALA A 60 4.42 -20.39 4.24
N ASP A 61 5.73 -20.17 4.16
CA ASP A 61 6.68 -21.09 3.54
C ASP A 61 6.83 -22.39 4.35
N ARG A 62 6.81 -22.31 5.69
CA ARG A 62 6.92 -23.50 6.56
C ARG A 62 5.65 -24.31 6.70
N THR A 63 4.50 -23.64 6.70
CA THR A 63 3.19 -24.27 6.90
C THR A 63 2.54 -24.71 5.58
N ASP A 64 3.10 -24.27 4.45
CA ASP A 64 2.53 -24.46 3.10
C ASP A 64 1.05 -24.06 3.02
N ALA A 65 0.68 -23.04 3.81
CA ALA A 65 -0.69 -22.59 4.07
C ALA A 65 -0.87 -21.10 3.75
N ARG A 66 -0.34 -20.63 2.62
CA ARG A 66 -0.36 -19.21 2.22
C ARG A 66 -1.77 -18.61 2.22
N LEU A 67 -2.73 -19.27 1.56
CA LEU A 67 -4.07 -18.74 1.41
C LEU A 67 -4.89 -18.78 2.72
N PRO A 68 -4.84 -19.86 3.53
CA PRO A 68 -5.37 -19.84 4.90
C PRO A 68 -4.81 -18.69 5.74
N LEU A 69 -3.50 -18.42 5.64
CA LEU A 69 -2.88 -17.30 6.35
C LEU A 69 -3.37 -15.93 5.86
N VAL A 70 -3.59 -15.74 4.56
CA VAL A 70 -4.22 -14.50 4.05
C VAL A 70 -5.65 -14.34 4.58
N ARG A 71 -6.44 -15.41 4.63
CA ARG A 71 -7.81 -15.39 5.15
C ARG A 71 -7.83 -15.05 6.65
N LEU A 72 -6.92 -15.64 7.42
CA LEU A 72 -6.77 -15.34 8.84
C LEU A 72 -6.26 -13.91 9.06
N GLY A 73 -5.22 -13.48 8.34
CA GLY A 73 -4.67 -12.13 8.42
C GLY A 73 -5.70 -11.08 8.05
N SER A 74 -6.45 -11.25 6.96
CA SER A 74 -7.53 -10.32 6.59
C SER A 74 -8.65 -10.28 7.65
N LEU A 75 -9.06 -11.42 8.20
CA LEU A 75 -10.04 -11.45 9.30
C LEU A 75 -9.52 -10.73 10.56
N LEU A 76 -8.30 -11.03 10.99
CA LEU A 76 -7.70 -10.40 12.17
C LEU A 76 -7.47 -8.90 11.95
N SER A 77 -7.13 -8.48 10.73
CA SER A 77 -7.03 -7.05 10.40
C SER A 77 -8.38 -6.34 10.50
N LEU A 78 -9.46 -6.98 10.04
CA LEU A 78 -10.82 -6.47 10.16
C LEU A 78 -11.24 -6.35 11.64
N LEU A 79 -11.05 -7.42 12.41
CA LEU A 79 -11.41 -7.46 13.83
C LEU A 79 -10.57 -6.48 14.67
N ALA A 80 -9.27 -6.36 14.40
CA ALA A 80 -8.42 -5.38 15.05
C ALA A 80 -8.88 -3.95 14.73
N PHE A 81 -9.22 -3.68 13.46
CA PHE A 81 -9.67 -2.35 13.04
C PHE A 81 -11.02 -1.94 13.63
N PHE A 82 -11.91 -2.88 13.97
CA PHE A 82 -13.12 -2.58 14.76
C PHE A 82 -12.81 -1.88 16.08
N GLY A 83 -11.65 -2.16 16.68
CA GLY A 83 -11.19 -1.48 17.90
C GLY A 83 -11.09 0.03 17.75
N MET A 84 -10.94 0.56 16.53
CA MET A 84 -10.85 2.00 16.25
C MET A 84 -12.09 2.78 16.74
N PHE A 85 -13.25 2.13 16.80
CA PHE A 85 -14.50 2.76 17.27
C PHE A 85 -14.65 2.75 18.80
N ALA A 86 -13.77 2.04 19.52
CA ALA A 86 -13.83 1.89 20.97
C ALA A 86 -12.67 2.58 21.69
N VAL A 87 -11.65 3.02 20.97
CA VAL A 87 -10.45 3.64 21.53
C VAL A 87 -10.41 5.13 21.24
N ASN A 88 -9.85 5.88 22.18
CA ASN A 88 -9.54 7.29 22.01
C ASN A 88 -8.12 7.56 22.52
N GLY A 89 -7.51 8.64 22.03
CA GLY A 89 -6.17 9.04 22.42
C GLY A 89 -5.07 8.19 21.77
N PHE A 90 -3.83 8.63 21.96
CA PHE A 90 -2.67 8.11 21.26
C PHE A 90 -2.47 6.60 21.44
N TRP A 91 -2.40 6.10 22.68
CA TRP A 91 -2.05 4.71 22.94
C TRP A 91 -3.06 3.70 22.42
N GLY A 92 -4.36 4.02 22.52
CA GLY A 92 -5.42 3.16 22.00
C GLY A 92 -5.36 3.07 20.48
N ILE A 93 -5.20 4.21 19.80
CA ILE A 93 -5.08 4.26 18.35
C ILE A 93 -3.79 3.57 17.88
N ALA A 94 -2.66 3.82 18.56
CA ALA A 94 -1.37 3.19 18.27
C ALA A 94 -1.45 1.66 18.37
N LEU A 95 -2.13 1.13 19.39
CA LEU A 95 -2.34 -0.31 19.55
C LEU A 95 -3.18 -0.88 18.40
N VAL A 96 -4.32 -0.26 18.09
CA VAL A 96 -5.18 -0.68 16.97
C VAL A 96 -4.40 -0.63 15.66
N MET A 97 -3.67 0.47 15.41
CA MET A 97 -2.84 0.65 14.22
C MET A 97 -1.76 -0.42 14.11
N THR A 98 -1.08 -0.75 15.21
CA THR A 98 -0.07 -1.82 15.23
C THR A 98 -0.70 -3.16 14.87
N LEU A 99 -1.81 -3.52 15.52
CA LEU A 99 -2.46 -4.81 15.33
C LEU A 99 -2.98 -4.97 13.90
N PHE A 100 -3.82 -4.04 13.41
CA PHE A 100 -4.40 -4.21 12.07
C PHE A 100 -3.32 -4.19 10.99
N SER A 101 -2.34 -3.29 11.09
CA SER A 101 -1.34 -3.10 10.04
C SER A 101 -0.39 -4.29 9.93
N PHE A 102 -0.06 -4.91 11.07
CA PHE A 102 0.71 -6.14 11.11
C PHE A 102 0.03 -7.28 10.35
N PHE A 103 -1.29 -7.46 10.51
CA PHE A 103 -2.03 -8.49 9.78
C PHE A 103 -2.28 -8.13 8.31
N TRP A 104 -2.51 -6.85 8.04
CA TRP A 104 -2.81 -6.31 6.71
C TRP A 104 -1.62 -6.39 5.74
N HIS A 105 -0.44 -5.92 6.16
CA HIS A 105 0.71 -5.78 5.26
C HIS A 105 1.23 -7.12 4.72
N ALA A 106 1.01 -8.20 5.46
CA ALA A 106 1.33 -9.55 5.01
C ALA A 106 0.43 -10.08 3.88
N SER A 107 -0.77 -9.53 3.71
CA SER A 107 -1.79 -10.11 2.84
C SER A 107 -1.47 -9.93 1.35
N LEU A 108 -1.01 -8.75 0.93
CA LEU A 108 -0.74 -8.48 -0.49
C LEU A 108 0.40 -9.34 -1.07
N PRO A 109 1.60 -9.43 -0.45
CA PRO A 109 2.68 -10.25 -0.99
C PRO A 109 2.30 -11.73 -1.14
N GLN A 110 1.53 -12.27 -0.19
CA GLN A 110 1.05 -13.65 -0.25
C GLN A 110 0.06 -13.86 -1.41
N VAL A 111 -0.87 -12.92 -1.62
CA VAL A 111 -1.80 -12.98 -2.76
C VAL A 111 -1.07 -12.79 -4.09
N GLU A 112 -0.01 -11.98 -4.15
CA GLU A 112 0.83 -11.86 -5.33
C GLU A 112 1.49 -13.20 -5.68
N VAL A 113 2.06 -13.91 -4.69
CA VAL A 113 2.60 -15.26 -4.89
C VAL A 113 1.52 -16.23 -5.39
N VAL A 114 0.33 -16.24 -4.77
CA VAL A 114 -0.80 -17.06 -5.22
C VAL A 114 -1.25 -16.70 -6.64
N THR A 115 -1.20 -15.42 -7.01
CA THR A 115 -1.54 -14.92 -8.34
C THR A 115 -0.53 -15.41 -9.38
N PHE A 116 0.77 -15.28 -9.09
CA PHE A 116 1.83 -15.76 -9.97
C PHE A 116 1.78 -17.29 -10.14
N ASN A 117 1.51 -18.03 -9.08
CA ASN A 117 1.31 -19.50 -9.16
C ASN A 117 0.16 -19.88 -10.09
N HIS A 118 -0.93 -19.11 -10.11
CA HIS A 118 -2.04 -19.32 -11.06
C HIS A 118 -1.73 -18.89 -12.50
N LEU A 119 -0.81 -17.94 -12.68
CA LEU A 119 -0.44 -17.38 -13.97
C LEU A 119 0.61 -18.21 -14.70
N GLY A 120 1.54 -18.84 -13.96
CA GLY A 120 2.68 -19.56 -14.54
C GLY A 120 3.46 -18.66 -15.50
N THR A 121 3.61 -19.09 -16.75
CA THR A 121 4.32 -18.35 -17.80
C THR A 121 3.54 -17.15 -18.38
N ARG A 122 2.28 -16.95 -18.00
CA ARG A 122 1.40 -15.88 -18.54
C ARG A 122 1.50 -14.57 -17.77
N THR A 123 2.72 -14.11 -17.47
CA THR A 123 3.00 -12.92 -16.64
C THR A 123 2.28 -11.67 -17.14
N ARG A 124 2.04 -11.52 -18.45
CA ARG A 124 1.29 -10.39 -19.03
C ARG A 124 -0.13 -10.21 -18.46
N ARG A 125 -0.78 -11.28 -18.00
CA ARG A 125 -2.12 -11.21 -17.39
C ARG A 125 -2.10 -10.69 -15.95
N TYR A 126 -0.94 -10.67 -15.28
CA TYR A 126 -0.81 -10.03 -13.96
C TYR A 126 -1.17 -8.54 -14.05
N ALA A 127 -0.69 -7.84 -15.10
CA ALA A 127 -0.99 -6.44 -15.32
C ALA A 127 -2.51 -6.18 -15.40
N THR A 128 -3.28 -7.06 -16.04
CA THR A 128 -4.74 -6.94 -16.14
C THR A 128 -5.49 -7.21 -14.83
N ILE A 129 -4.89 -7.95 -13.89
CA ILE A 129 -5.45 -8.12 -12.54
C ILE A 129 -5.11 -6.89 -11.69
N ARG A 130 -3.85 -6.45 -11.73
CA ARG A 130 -3.37 -5.29 -10.96
C ARG A 130 -4.03 -3.98 -11.40
N LEU A 131 -4.42 -3.86 -12.68
CA LEU A 131 -5.16 -2.69 -13.19
C LEU A 131 -6.42 -2.39 -12.38
N TRP A 132 -7.15 -3.42 -11.91
CA TRP A 132 -8.32 -3.21 -11.05
C TRP A 132 -7.97 -2.55 -9.72
N GLY A 133 -6.75 -2.73 -9.21
CA GLY A 133 -6.26 -2.01 -8.05
C GLY A 133 -6.04 -0.52 -8.32
N SER A 134 -5.45 -0.16 -9.47
CA SER A 134 -5.29 1.26 -9.84
C SER A 134 -6.65 1.94 -10.07
N ILE A 135 -7.58 1.25 -10.74
CA ILE A 135 -8.95 1.74 -10.95
C ILE A 135 -9.64 1.96 -9.60
N SER A 136 -9.55 1.01 -8.68
CA SER A 136 -10.21 1.13 -7.37
C SER A 136 -9.62 2.23 -6.50
N PHE A 137 -8.29 2.42 -6.56
CA PHE A 137 -7.63 3.53 -5.89
C PHE A 137 -8.16 4.86 -6.42
N ILE A 138 -8.15 5.08 -7.74
CA ILE A 138 -8.62 6.31 -8.39
C ILE A 138 -10.08 6.60 -8.04
N LEU A 139 -10.96 5.60 -8.18
CA LEU A 139 -12.37 5.77 -7.86
C LEU A 139 -12.57 6.11 -6.37
N THR A 140 -11.83 5.45 -5.49
CA THR A 140 -11.93 5.69 -4.05
C THR A 140 -11.47 7.09 -3.68
N VAL A 141 -10.32 7.57 -4.17
CA VAL A 141 -9.81 8.91 -3.80
C VAL A 141 -10.71 10.03 -4.31
N LEU A 142 -11.26 9.88 -5.52
CA LEU A 142 -12.19 10.85 -6.10
C LEU A 142 -13.50 10.89 -5.33
N ALA A 143 -14.09 9.72 -5.06
CA ALA A 143 -15.35 9.62 -4.33
C ALA A 143 -15.18 10.09 -2.88
N LEU A 144 -14.15 9.61 -2.19
CA LEU A 144 -13.91 9.95 -0.80
C LEU A 144 -13.56 11.43 -0.63
N GLY A 145 -12.79 12.03 -1.54
CA GLY A 145 -12.50 13.46 -1.52
C GLY A 145 -13.77 14.32 -1.51
N ALA A 146 -14.73 14.00 -2.39
CA ALA A 146 -16.01 14.70 -2.45
C ALA A 146 -16.94 14.40 -1.25
N VAL A 147 -16.86 13.19 -0.68
CA VAL A 147 -17.67 12.80 0.48
C VAL A 147 -17.14 13.45 1.75
N VAL A 148 -15.83 13.42 2.00
CA VAL A 148 -15.18 14.04 3.16
C VAL A 148 -15.48 15.54 3.22
N GLU A 149 -15.51 16.21 2.07
CA GLU A 149 -15.88 17.61 1.97
C GLU A 149 -17.31 17.90 2.47
N ARG A 150 -18.24 16.96 2.31
CA ARG A 150 -19.65 17.13 2.68
C ARG A 150 -20.00 16.61 4.08
N THR A 151 -19.38 15.50 4.48
CA THR A 151 -19.75 14.77 5.71
C THR A 151 -18.67 14.76 6.77
N GLY A 152 -17.51 15.37 6.51
CA GLY A 152 -16.35 15.31 7.39
C GLY A 152 -15.59 13.99 7.33
N THR A 153 -14.57 13.86 8.16
CA THR A 153 -13.62 12.74 8.15
C THR A 153 -14.10 11.49 8.90
N ASP A 154 -15.22 11.54 9.61
CA ASP A 154 -15.82 10.41 10.33
C ASP A 154 -16.21 9.21 9.44
N ILE A 155 -16.33 9.45 8.13
CA ILE A 155 -16.59 8.39 7.14
C ILE A 155 -15.36 7.49 6.91
N ILE A 156 -14.15 7.98 7.19
CA ILE A 156 -12.89 7.32 6.84
C ILE A 156 -12.74 5.96 7.54
N PRO A 157 -12.85 5.84 8.88
CA PRO A 157 -12.76 4.55 9.55
C PRO A 157 -13.86 3.57 9.10
N LYS A 158 -15.08 4.08 8.87
CA LYS A 158 -16.21 3.26 8.41
C LYS A 158 -15.94 2.66 7.03
N LEU A 159 -15.37 3.46 6.12
CA LEU A 159 -15.06 3.01 4.77
C LEU A 159 -13.87 2.03 4.74
N ILE A 160 -12.84 2.24 5.57
CA ILE A 160 -11.74 1.28 5.74
C ILE A 160 -12.29 -0.07 6.20
N LEU A 161 -13.19 -0.07 7.18
CA LEU A 161 -13.81 -1.29 7.69
C LEU A 161 -14.59 -2.04 6.59
N VAL A 162 -15.36 -1.32 5.77
CA VAL A 162 -16.08 -1.90 4.61
C VAL A 162 -15.10 -2.54 3.62
N PHE A 163 -13.99 -1.87 3.30
CA PHE A 163 -13.00 -2.43 2.40
C PHE A 163 -12.25 -3.62 3.00
N TYR A 164 -11.95 -3.61 4.30
CA TYR A 164 -11.35 -4.76 5.00
C TYR A 164 -12.28 -5.97 4.99
N ALA A 165 -13.59 -5.75 5.17
CA ALA A 165 -14.59 -6.81 5.02
C ALA A 165 -14.62 -7.34 3.58
N GLY A 166 -14.59 -6.46 2.58
CA GLY A 166 -14.50 -6.82 1.16
C GLY A 166 -13.26 -7.67 0.83
N ILE A 167 -12.12 -7.40 1.47
CA ILE A 167 -10.87 -8.15 1.30
C ILE A 167 -10.97 -9.53 1.90
N TRP A 168 -11.47 -9.61 3.13
CA TRP A 168 -11.70 -10.89 3.78
C TRP A 168 -12.66 -11.76 2.95
N LEU A 169 -13.81 -11.23 2.56
CA LEU A 169 -14.78 -11.93 1.70
C LEU A 169 -14.17 -12.35 0.36
N SER A 170 -13.41 -11.46 -0.29
CA SER A 170 -12.72 -11.78 -1.55
C SER A 170 -11.67 -12.88 -1.36
N SER A 171 -10.97 -12.91 -0.22
CA SER A 171 -9.97 -13.93 0.09
C SER A 171 -10.56 -15.33 0.28
N LEU A 172 -11.81 -15.41 0.76
CA LEU A 172 -12.56 -16.67 0.86
C LEU A 172 -12.92 -17.23 -0.52
N ALA A 173 -13.18 -16.34 -1.49
CA ALA A 173 -13.55 -16.73 -2.84
C ALA A 173 -12.36 -17.24 -3.69
N ILE A 174 -11.12 -16.88 -3.34
CA ILE A 174 -9.92 -17.34 -4.07
C ILE A 174 -9.78 -18.86 -3.87
N PRO A 175 -9.71 -19.65 -4.96
CA PRO A 175 -9.44 -21.09 -4.86
C PRO A 175 -7.97 -21.33 -4.54
N ASP A 176 -7.71 -22.39 -3.79
CA ASP A 176 -6.35 -22.79 -3.46
C ASP A 176 -5.61 -23.23 -4.74
N PRO A 177 -4.47 -22.61 -5.12
CA PRO A 177 -3.72 -23.07 -6.27
C PRO A 177 -3.26 -24.51 -6.05
N ARG A 178 -3.49 -25.40 -7.03
CA ARG A 178 -2.86 -26.73 -7.04
C ARG A 178 -1.34 -26.53 -7.08
N ARG A 179 -0.66 -27.09 -6.08
CA ARG A 179 0.78 -26.96 -5.81
C ARG A 179 1.64 -27.42 -6.99
N PRO A 180 2.56 -26.61 -7.52
CA PRO A 180 3.88 -27.09 -7.88
C PRO A 180 4.69 -27.20 -6.58
N SER A 181 5.18 -28.40 -6.25
CA SER A 181 6.23 -28.55 -5.24
C SER A 181 7.46 -27.79 -5.73
N MET A 182 7.63 -26.55 -5.28
CA MET A 182 8.91 -25.87 -5.45
C MET A 182 9.82 -26.43 -4.36
N GLY A 183 10.84 -27.19 -4.78
CA GLY A 183 11.86 -27.72 -3.89
C GLY A 183 12.44 -26.63 -3.00
N GLN A 184 12.86 -27.00 -1.80
CA GLN A 184 13.43 -26.06 -0.83
C GLN A 184 14.52 -25.22 -1.51
N PRO A 185 14.46 -23.88 -1.44
CA PRO A 185 15.53 -23.04 -1.95
C PRO A 185 16.81 -23.38 -1.18
N SER A 186 17.80 -23.93 -1.89
CA SER A 186 19.09 -24.38 -1.37
C SER A 186 20.07 -23.23 -1.07
N GLY A 187 19.59 -21.98 -1.05
CA GLY A 187 20.40 -20.79 -0.82
C GLY A 187 20.17 -20.18 0.55
N SER A 188 21.25 -19.82 1.25
CA SER A 188 21.16 -19.01 2.46
C SER A 188 20.70 -17.59 2.11
N LEU A 189 19.48 -17.23 2.54
CA LEU A 189 18.92 -15.88 2.41
C LEU A 189 19.89 -14.82 2.97
N ALA A 190 20.58 -15.16 4.07
CA ALA A 190 21.58 -14.30 4.70
C ALA A 190 22.82 -14.08 3.83
N GLY A 191 23.23 -15.09 3.04
CA GLY A 191 24.34 -14.98 2.09
C GLY A 191 23.99 -14.10 0.88
N LEU A 192 22.71 -14.08 0.48
CA LEU A 192 22.22 -13.24 -0.61
C LEU A 192 22.14 -11.77 -0.18
N VAL A 193 21.55 -11.48 0.99
CA VAL A 193 21.40 -10.10 1.49
C VAL A 193 22.75 -9.43 1.78
N LYS A 194 23.80 -10.19 2.10
CA LYS A 194 25.16 -9.65 2.35
C LYS A 194 25.90 -9.21 1.09
N ARG A 195 25.36 -9.47 -0.11
CA ARG A 195 26.00 -9.03 -1.36
C ARG A 195 25.95 -7.50 -1.46
N PRO A 196 27.07 -6.81 -1.78
CA PRO A 196 27.13 -5.35 -1.79
C PRO A 196 26.14 -4.73 -2.77
N GLU A 197 25.83 -5.40 -3.89
CA GLU A 197 24.85 -4.94 -4.87
C GLU A 197 23.42 -4.94 -4.30
N ILE A 198 23.09 -5.94 -3.48
CA ILE A 198 21.77 -6.05 -2.83
C ILE A 198 21.65 -5.06 -1.70
N ILE A 199 22.71 -4.84 -0.92
CA ILE A 199 22.74 -3.80 0.11
C ILE A 199 22.57 -2.42 -0.52
N ALA A 200 23.29 -2.11 -1.60
CA ALA A 200 23.15 -0.84 -2.32
C ALA A 200 21.73 -0.65 -2.88
N PHE A 201 21.13 -1.72 -3.43
CA PHE A 201 19.74 -1.69 -3.90
C PHE A 201 18.74 -1.47 -2.77
N LEU A 202 18.88 -2.19 -1.64
CA LEU A 202 18.01 -2.03 -0.48
C LEU A 202 18.17 -0.64 0.15
N ALA A 203 19.40 -0.11 0.22
CA ALA A 203 19.67 1.24 0.68
C ALA A 203 18.98 2.28 -0.22
N ALA A 204 19.10 2.16 -1.55
CA ALA A 204 18.39 3.05 -2.49
C ALA A 204 16.86 3.00 -2.30
N CYS A 205 16.28 1.80 -2.16
CA CYS A 205 14.86 1.64 -1.87
C CYS A 205 14.45 2.25 -0.52
N PHE A 206 15.29 2.11 0.51
CA PHE A 206 15.07 2.69 1.83
C PHE A 206 15.07 4.22 1.78
N LEU A 207 16.09 4.83 1.16
CA LEU A 207 16.16 6.28 1.01
C LEU A 207 14.95 6.82 0.25
N MET A 208 14.58 6.18 -0.86
CA MET A 208 13.40 6.55 -1.66
C MET A 208 12.11 6.50 -0.83
N GLN A 209 11.91 5.43 -0.05
CA GLN A 209 10.75 5.30 0.84
C GLN A 209 10.76 6.31 1.99
N ALA A 210 11.93 6.62 2.55
CA ALA A 210 12.08 7.61 3.61
C ALA A 210 11.68 9.01 3.11
N SER A 211 12.13 9.41 1.92
CA SER A 211 11.77 10.70 1.30
C SER A 211 10.26 10.84 1.08
N HIS A 212 9.59 9.76 0.70
CA HIS A 212 8.15 9.79 0.44
C HIS A 212 7.26 9.67 1.69
N GLY A 213 7.81 9.27 2.85
CA GLY A 213 7.03 9.05 4.07
C GLY A 213 6.31 10.31 4.58
N ALA A 214 7.02 11.45 4.56
CA ALA A 214 6.45 12.74 4.92
C ALA A 214 5.39 13.19 3.92
N PHE A 215 5.65 13.00 2.61
CA PHE A 215 4.69 13.29 1.55
C PHE A 215 3.38 12.52 1.75
N TYR A 216 3.43 11.20 1.93
CA TYR A 216 2.23 10.38 2.15
C TYR A 216 1.45 10.78 3.39
N THR A 217 2.13 11.27 4.44
CA THR A 217 1.48 11.62 5.70
C THR A 217 0.84 13.01 5.68
N PHE A 218 1.55 14.01 5.12
CA PHE A 218 1.19 15.42 5.29
C PHE A 218 0.66 16.08 4.03
N TYR A 219 0.75 15.48 2.83
CA TYR A 219 0.36 16.13 1.59
C TYR A 219 -1.12 16.58 1.58
N SER A 220 -2.05 15.72 1.95
CA SER A 220 -3.47 16.08 2.01
C SER A 220 -3.79 17.06 3.13
N ILE A 221 -3.06 16.99 4.25
CA ILE A 221 -3.19 17.95 5.35
C ILE A 221 -2.79 19.34 4.87
N TYR A 222 -1.62 19.44 4.21
CA TYR A 222 -1.08 20.68 3.65
C TYR A 222 -2.03 21.31 2.62
N LEU A 223 -2.56 20.53 1.68
CA LEU A 223 -3.50 21.05 0.69
C LEU A 223 -4.79 21.58 1.32
N THR A 224 -5.32 20.86 2.32
CA THR A 224 -6.53 21.29 3.02
C THR A 224 -6.27 22.58 3.82
N GLU A 225 -5.10 22.71 4.45
CA GLU A 225 -4.68 23.94 5.15
C GLU A 225 -4.46 25.12 4.20
N ALA A 226 -4.00 24.86 2.97
CA ALA A 226 -3.89 25.86 1.92
C ALA A 226 -5.25 26.27 1.32
N GLY A 227 -6.36 25.71 1.82
CA GLY A 227 -7.72 26.06 1.40
C GLY A 227 -8.24 25.30 0.18
N TYR A 228 -7.54 24.25 -0.27
CA TYR A 228 -8.03 23.40 -1.36
C TYR A 228 -9.16 22.48 -0.88
N SER A 229 -10.16 22.27 -1.75
CA SER A 229 -11.30 21.39 -1.47
C SER A 229 -10.89 19.91 -1.41
N GLY A 230 -11.64 19.12 -0.63
CA GLY A 230 -11.43 17.67 -0.52
C GLY A 230 -11.54 16.96 -1.87
N ALA A 231 -12.45 17.42 -2.75
CA ALA A 231 -12.55 16.93 -4.12
C ALA A 231 -11.27 17.16 -4.93
N LEU A 232 -10.65 18.35 -4.82
CA LEU A 232 -9.40 18.65 -5.52
C LEU A 232 -8.22 17.84 -4.95
N VAL A 233 -8.15 17.67 -3.63
CA VAL A 233 -7.15 16.80 -2.98
C VAL A 233 -7.25 15.38 -3.56
N GLY A 234 -8.46 14.81 -3.61
CA GLY A 234 -8.71 13.51 -4.22
C GLY A 234 -8.32 13.45 -5.71
N ALA A 235 -8.61 14.51 -6.47
CA ALA A 235 -8.26 14.61 -7.88
C ALA A 235 -6.74 14.66 -8.13
N LEU A 236 -5.99 15.35 -7.28
CA LEU A 236 -4.52 15.41 -7.37
C LEU A 236 -3.88 14.05 -7.07
N TRP A 237 -4.38 13.33 -6.07
CA TRP A 237 -3.98 11.94 -5.82
C TRP A 237 -4.30 11.02 -7.00
N ALA A 238 -5.51 11.12 -7.55
CA ALA A 238 -5.90 10.36 -8.74
C ALA A 238 -4.99 10.66 -9.93
N TRP A 239 -4.64 11.94 -10.13
CA TRP A 239 -3.74 12.37 -11.19
C TRP A 239 -2.36 11.73 -11.08
N GLY A 240 -1.79 11.67 -9.87
CA GLY A 240 -0.53 10.98 -9.60
C GLY A 240 -0.57 9.50 -10.02
N VAL A 241 -1.64 8.79 -9.66
CA VAL A 241 -1.81 7.37 -10.03
C VAL A 241 -2.08 7.18 -11.51
N VAL A 242 -2.79 8.09 -12.18
CA VAL A 242 -2.96 8.05 -13.64
C VAL A 242 -1.60 8.14 -14.33
N LEU A 243 -0.73 9.07 -13.91
CA LEU A 243 0.63 9.17 -14.44
C LEU A 243 1.45 7.90 -14.16
N GLU A 244 1.35 7.32 -12.96
CA GLU A 244 1.99 6.06 -12.60
C GLU A 244 1.56 4.91 -13.53
N VAL A 245 0.26 4.77 -13.80
CA VAL A 245 -0.28 3.75 -14.72
C VAL A 245 0.24 3.93 -16.14
N LEU A 246 0.32 5.17 -16.64
CA LEU A 246 0.87 5.47 -17.96
C LEU A 246 2.35 5.08 -18.07
N VAL A 247 3.14 5.37 -17.03
CA VAL A 247 4.54 4.96 -16.93
C VAL A 247 4.64 3.44 -16.89
N PHE A 248 3.84 2.75 -16.07
CA PHE A 248 3.83 1.29 -15.99
C PHE A 248 3.49 0.63 -17.32
N TRP A 249 2.53 1.17 -18.06
CA TRP A 249 2.17 0.66 -19.38
C TRP A 249 3.34 0.72 -20.38
N ARG A 250 4.21 1.73 -20.25
CA ARG A 250 5.40 1.89 -21.10
C ARG A 250 6.68 1.29 -20.50
N MET A 251 6.64 0.80 -19.26
CA MET A 251 7.81 0.33 -18.50
C MET A 251 8.59 -0.77 -19.22
N HIS A 252 7.91 -1.74 -19.85
CA HIS A 252 8.58 -2.82 -20.57
C HIS A 252 9.50 -2.28 -21.68
N ARG A 253 9.01 -1.31 -22.47
CA ARG A 253 9.79 -0.65 -23.53
C ARG A 253 10.90 0.23 -22.96
N LEU A 254 10.67 0.87 -21.81
CA LEU A 254 11.69 1.67 -21.14
C LEU A 254 12.84 0.79 -20.64
N LEU A 255 12.51 -0.34 -19.99
CA LEU A 255 13.49 -1.30 -19.47
C LEU A 255 14.33 -1.93 -20.59
N GLU A 256 13.71 -2.30 -21.72
CA GLU A 256 14.43 -2.82 -22.88
C GLU A 256 15.38 -1.78 -23.48
N ARG A 257 14.99 -0.50 -23.53
CA ARG A 257 15.78 0.56 -24.17
C ARG A 257 16.89 1.12 -23.29
N PHE A 258 16.66 1.29 -21.99
CA PHE A 258 17.57 2.00 -21.09
C PHE A 258 18.22 1.09 -20.03
N GLY A 259 17.68 -0.11 -19.81
CA GLY A 259 18.11 -0.99 -18.72
C GLY A 259 17.66 -0.49 -17.33
N ALA A 260 17.46 -1.43 -16.40
CA ALA A 260 16.95 -1.12 -15.07
C ALA A 260 17.86 -0.17 -14.27
N ARG A 261 19.19 -0.34 -14.38
CA ARG A 261 20.17 0.49 -13.64
C ARG A 261 20.08 1.97 -14.03
N ARG A 262 19.97 2.26 -15.32
CA ARG A 262 19.95 3.66 -15.79
C ARG A 262 18.66 4.34 -15.36
N ILE A 263 17.52 3.65 -15.49
CA ILE A 263 16.23 4.18 -15.03
C ILE A 263 16.28 4.55 -13.56
N LEU A 264 16.81 3.67 -12.69
CA LEU A 264 16.93 3.94 -11.26
C LEU A 264 17.79 5.18 -10.93
N LEU A 265 18.92 5.35 -11.63
CA LEU A 265 19.81 6.50 -11.42
C LEU A 265 19.17 7.81 -11.91
N GLU A 266 18.52 7.79 -13.06
CA GLU A 266 17.87 8.97 -13.64
C GLU A 266 16.66 9.39 -12.79
N THR A 267 15.87 8.44 -12.27
CA THR A 267 14.75 8.75 -11.36
C THR A 267 15.24 9.32 -10.04
N ALA A 268 16.30 8.76 -9.44
CA ALA A 268 16.88 9.29 -8.21
C ALA A 268 17.47 10.70 -8.41
N PHE A 269 18.06 10.96 -9.57
CA PHE A 269 18.57 12.29 -9.93
C PHE A 269 17.45 13.32 -10.11
N LEU A 270 16.36 12.95 -10.79
CA LEU A 270 15.17 13.79 -10.95
C LEU A 270 14.53 14.14 -9.60
N ASP A 271 14.40 13.17 -8.69
CA ASP A 271 13.86 13.40 -7.34
C ASP A 271 14.68 14.45 -6.57
N SER A 272 16.02 14.36 -6.64
CA SER A 272 16.92 15.33 -5.99
C SER A 272 16.82 16.75 -6.57
N PHE A 273 16.39 16.89 -7.84
CA PHE A 273 16.22 18.19 -8.49
C PHE A 273 14.87 18.84 -8.15
N TYR A 274 13.80 18.04 -8.00
CA TYR A 274 12.48 18.55 -7.64
C TYR A 274 12.45 19.21 -6.26
N GLU A 275 13.23 18.69 -5.31
CA GLU A 275 13.35 19.25 -3.95
C GLU A 275 14.02 20.63 -3.92
N LYS A 276 14.72 21.03 -5.00
CA LYS A 276 15.41 22.32 -5.13
C LYS A 276 14.58 23.41 -5.83
N ILE A 277 13.34 23.12 -6.24
CA ILE A 277 12.48 24.16 -6.82
C ILE A 277 11.86 24.94 -5.65
N PRO A 278 12.29 26.20 -5.38
CA PRO A 278 11.63 27.00 -4.37
C PRO A 278 10.19 27.23 -4.82
N PHE A 279 9.22 26.64 -4.12
CA PHE A 279 7.84 27.10 -4.19
C PHE A 279 7.83 28.52 -3.66
N LYS A 280 7.84 29.47 -4.60
CA LYS A 280 7.64 30.89 -4.32
C LYS A 280 6.27 31.00 -3.66
N THR A 281 6.25 31.17 -2.35
CA THR A 281 5.08 31.69 -1.64
C THR A 281 4.90 33.12 -2.13
N GLU A 282 4.07 33.31 -3.15
CA GLU A 282 3.53 34.63 -3.44
C GLU A 282 2.58 34.97 -2.29
N GLY A 283 2.87 36.10 -1.63
CA GLY A 283 2.19 36.59 -0.44
C GLY A 283 0.89 37.32 -0.70
#